data_AF-A0A2S7MX74-F1
#
_entry.id   AF-A0A2S7MX74-F1
#
_cell.length_a   1.000
_cell.length_b   1.000
_cell.length_c   1.000
_cell.angle_alpha   90.00
_cell.angle_beta   90.00
_cell.angle_gamma   90.00
#
_symmetry.space_group_name_H-M   'P 1'
#
loop_
_entity.id
_entity.type
_entity.pdbx_description
1 polymer ?
#
loop_
_entity_poly.entity_id
_entity_poly.type
_entity_poly.pdbx_seq_one_letter_code
_entity_poly.pdbx_strand_id
1 'polypeptide(L)'
;MYLFLFTIIYCVITQVLNIGYIPAMGAYLIGLIFIKGYFSEELKDVYNIEKTKYLYEKIGIKDSLMELLCLSIIFINSYLIDYEPFSLFDFVCMLLLIAVVYRFLFWGITQAIGQKFNSKM
;
A
#
# COMPACT_ATOMS: atom_id res chain seq x y z
N MET A 1 -10.34 7.36 -1.30
CA MET A 1 -10.10 8.18 -2.52
C MET A 1 -8.77 8.94 -2.48
N TYR A 2 -8.43 9.61 -1.37
CA TYR A 2 -7.15 10.32 -1.22
C TYR A 2 -5.91 9.42 -1.41
N LEU A 3 -5.91 8.20 -0.86
CA LEU A 3 -4.82 7.24 -1.02
C LEU A 3 -4.56 6.89 -2.50
N PHE A 4 -5.63 6.68 -3.27
CA PHE A 4 -5.53 6.35 -4.69
C PHE A 4 -4.96 7.51 -5.50
N LEU A 5 -5.44 8.73 -5.24
CA LEU A 5 -4.98 9.93 -5.92
C LEU A 5 -3.50 10.22 -5.59
N PHE A 6 -3.12 10.09 -4.32
CA PHE A 6 -1.72 10.14 -3.87
C PHE A 6 -0.85 9.11 -4.58
N THR A 7 -1.34 7.87 -4.71
CA THR A 7 -0.63 6.78 -5.38
C THR A 7 -0.37 7.09 -6.85
N ILE A 8 -1.35 7.63 -7.56
CA ILE A 8 -1.18 8.05 -8.97
C ILE A 8 -0.14 9.16 -9.07
N ILE A 9 -0.26 10.22 -8.25
CA ILE A 9 0.69 11.34 -8.25
C ILE A 9 2.12 10.83 -7.99
N TYR A 10 2.27 9.93 -7.03
CA TYR A 10 3.56 9.32 -6.71
C TYR A 10 4.16 8.55 -7.88
N CYS A 11 3.35 7.76 -8.59
CA CYS A 11 3.79 7.03 -9.78
C CYS A 11 4.25 8.00 -10.89
N VAL A 12 3.49 9.07 -11.13
CA VAL A 12 3.87 10.10 -12.11
C VAL A 12 5.20 10.76 -11.74
N ILE A 13 5.38 11.14 -10.47
CA ILE A 13 6.63 11.78 -10.00
C ILE A 13 7.82 10.83 -10.16
N THR A 14 7.68 9.57 -9.77
CA THR A 14 8.78 8.59 -9.87
C THR A 14 9.20 8.34 -11.32
N GLN A 15 8.25 8.29 -12.24
CA GLN A 15 8.51 8.20 -13.69
C GLN A 15 9.18 9.45 -14.24
N VAL A 16 8.68 10.65 -13.90
CA VAL A 16 9.24 11.94 -14.38
C VAL A 16 10.67 12.14 -13.88
N LEU A 17 10.96 11.75 -12.65
CA LEU A 17 12.29 11.86 -12.04
C LEU A 17 13.22 10.69 -12.39
N ASN A 18 12.74 9.70 -13.16
CA ASN A 18 13.47 8.49 -13.53
C ASN A 18 14.16 7.82 -12.33
N ILE A 19 13.42 7.69 -11.22
CA ILE A 19 13.91 7.06 -10.00
C ILE A 19 13.87 5.55 -10.22
N GLY A 20 14.99 4.85 -9.96
CA GLY A 20 15.06 3.38 -10.10
C GLY A 20 14.05 2.63 -9.23
N TYR A 21 13.74 1.38 -9.58
CA TYR A 21 12.62 0.65 -8.95
C TYR A 21 12.79 0.47 -7.43
N ILE A 22 14.01 0.16 -6.95
CA ILE A 22 14.31 -0.07 -5.52
C ILE A 22 13.99 1.18 -4.69
N PRO A 23 14.58 2.36 -4.97
CA PRO A 23 14.28 3.56 -4.20
C PRO A 23 12.83 4.01 -4.33
N ALA A 24 12.20 3.85 -5.50
CA ALA A 24 10.78 4.19 -5.69
C ALA A 24 9.86 3.30 -4.82
N MET A 25 10.04 1.99 -4.88
CA MET A 25 9.22 1.06 -4.11
C MET A 25 9.48 1.20 -2.60
N GLY A 26 10.76 1.26 -2.21
CA GLY A 26 11.18 1.39 -0.82
C GLY A 26 10.64 2.67 -0.16
N ALA A 27 10.79 3.82 -0.83
CA ALA A 27 10.31 5.09 -0.29
C ALA A 27 8.79 5.10 -0.10
N TYR A 28 8.03 4.52 -1.04
CA TYR A 28 6.58 4.41 -0.91
C TYR A 28 6.16 3.52 0.28
N LEU A 29 6.76 2.33 0.41
CA LEU A 29 6.46 1.41 1.50
C LEU A 29 6.83 2.00 2.87
N ILE A 30 8.02 2.61 2.98
CA ILE A 30 8.46 3.28 4.21
C ILE A 30 7.51 4.44 4.56
N GLY A 31 7.16 5.27 3.59
CA GLY A 31 6.22 6.38 3.78
C GLY A 31 4.87 5.89 4.31
N LEU A 32 4.34 4.78 3.78
CA LEU A 32 3.10 4.20 4.25
C LEU A 32 3.19 3.59 5.66
N ILE A 33 4.31 2.95 6.00
CA ILE A 33 4.54 2.47 7.37
C ILE A 33 4.51 3.64 8.35
N PHE A 34 5.17 4.76 8.01
CA PHE A 34 5.17 5.96 8.84
C PHE A 34 3.77 6.58 8.96
N ILE A 35 3.06 6.71 7.84
CA ILE A 35 1.68 7.20 7.82
C ILE A 35 0.83 6.33 8.74
N LYS A 36 0.80 5.01 8.50
CA LYS A 36 -0.01 4.09 9.29
C LYS A 36 0.39 4.11 10.77
N GLY A 37 1.69 4.07 11.07
CA GLY A 37 2.21 4.20 12.44
C GLY A 37 1.81 5.49 13.14
N TYR A 38 1.74 6.60 12.43
CA TYR A 38 1.27 7.88 12.97
C TYR A 38 -0.25 7.92 13.22
N PHE A 39 -1.02 7.14 12.47
CA PHE A 39 -2.48 7.06 12.58
C PHE A 39 -2.96 5.94 13.52
N SER A 40 -2.12 4.95 13.81
CA SER A 40 -2.39 3.84 14.73
C SER A 40 -2.03 4.19 16.17
N GLU A 41 -2.81 3.68 17.13
CA GLU A 41 -2.52 3.85 18.57
C GLU A 41 -1.54 2.79 19.08
N GLU A 42 -1.59 1.56 18.51
CA GLU A 42 -0.67 0.47 18.85
C GLU A 42 0.10 -0.08 17.64
N LEU A 43 1.29 -0.64 17.89
CA LEU A 43 2.09 -1.36 16.87
C LEU A 43 1.33 -2.54 16.23
N LYS A 44 0.41 -3.17 16.96
CA LYS A 44 -0.41 -4.27 16.44
C LYS A 44 -1.39 -3.81 15.35
N ASP A 45 -1.83 -2.56 15.43
CA ASP A 45 -2.70 -1.93 14.43
C ASP A 45 -1.90 -1.55 13.17
N VAL A 46 -0.62 -1.25 13.33
CA VAL A 46 0.29 -0.97 12.20
C VAL A 46 0.46 -2.21 11.32
N TYR A 47 0.65 -3.39 11.93
CA TYR A 47 0.82 -4.64 11.20
C TYR A 47 -0.47 -5.43 10.99
N ASN A 48 -1.62 -4.94 11.44
CA ASN A 48 -2.93 -5.54 11.19
C ASN A 48 -3.01 -7.04 11.56
N ILE A 49 -2.52 -7.39 12.76
CA ILE A 49 -2.41 -8.78 13.25
C ILE A 49 -3.79 -9.39 13.60
N GLU A 50 -4.86 -8.61 13.51
CA GLU A 50 -6.24 -9.03 13.79
C GLU A 50 -6.79 -10.06 12.78
N LYS A 51 -7.85 -10.79 13.19
CA LYS A 51 -8.51 -11.77 12.32
C LYS A 51 -9.10 -11.11 11.08
N THR A 52 -8.90 -11.72 9.91
CA THR A 52 -9.39 -11.22 8.60
C THR A 52 -10.87 -10.87 8.58
N LYS A 53 -11.72 -11.68 9.23
CA LYS A 53 -13.16 -11.44 9.31
C LYS A 53 -13.48 -10.09 9.97
N TYR A 54 -12.82 -9.80 11.09
CA TYR A 54 -13.00 -8.54 11.81
C TYR A 54 -12.52 -7.34 10.99
N LEU A 55 -11.41 -7.50 10.27
CA LEU A 55 -10.88 -6.45 9.40
C LEU A 55 -11.83 -6.10 8.24
N TYR A 56 -12.46 -7.09 7.62
CA TYR A 56 -13.47 -6.84 6.59
C TYR A 56 -14.72 -6.15 7.13
N GLU A 57 -15.18 -6.54 8.33
CA GLU A 57 -16.32 -5.89 9.00
C GLU A 57 -15.99 -4.44 9.38
N LYS A 58 -14.76 -4.19 9.83
CA LYS A 58 -14.29 -2.86 10.30
C LYS A 58 -14.01 -1.89 9.14
N ILE A 59 -13.36 -2.35 8.07
CA ILE A 59 -12.88 -1.49 6.96
C ILE A 59 -13.88 -1.46 5.81
N GLY A 60 -14.57 -2.57 5.56
CA GLY A 60 -15.45 -2.74 4.41
C GLY A 60 -14.71 -3.24 3.16
N ILE A 61 -15.44 -4.01 2.35
CA ILE A 61 -14.91 -4.66 1.14
C ILE A 61 -14.45 -3.63 0.10
N LYS A 62 -15.20 -2.56 -0.09
CA LYS A 62 -14.89 -1.53 -1.10
C LYS A 62 -13.55 -0.84 -0.83
N ASP A 63 -13.30 -0.43 0.40
CA ASP A 63 -12.05 0.24 0.77
C ASP A 63 -10.89 -0.75 0.76
N SER A 64 -11.11 -2.00 1.21
CA SER A 64 -10.12 -3.07 1.12
C SER A 64 -9.68 -3.33 -0.33
N LEU A 65 -10.62 -3.35 -1.29
CA LEU A 65 -10.31 -3.51 -2.72
C LEU A 65 -9.58 -2.28 -3.29
N MET A 66 -9.93 -1.08 -2.87
CA MET A 66 -9.22 0.13 -3.29
C MET A 66 -7.77 0.16 -2.80
N GLU A 67 -7.54 -0.30 -1.57
CA GLU A 67 -6.19 -0.45 -1.01
C GLU A 67 -5.37 -1.45 -1.82
N LEU A 68 -5.99 -2.59 -2.20
CA LEU A 68 -5.34 -3.59 -3.04
C LEU A 68 -5.00 -3.01 -4.42
N LEU A 69 -5.92 -2.26 -5.04
CA LEU A 69 -5.68 -1.61 -6.33
C LEU A 69 -4.53 -0.60 -6.26
N CYS A 70 -4.43 0.20 -5.19
CA CYS A 70 -3.31 1.12 -5.01
C CYS A 70 -1.99 0.38 -4.95
N LEU A 71 -1.92 -0.71 -4.17
CA LEU A 71 -0.73 -1.54 -4.08
C LEU A 71 -0.35 -2.14 -5.45
N SER A 72 -1.33 -2.68 -6.18
CA SER A 72 -1.10 -3.22 -7.52
C SER A 72 -0.55 -2.18 -8.48
N ILE A 73 -1.05 -0.94 -8.46
CA ILE A 73 -0.54 0.15 -9.30
C ILE A 73 0.93 0.45 -9.00
N ILE A 74 1.34 0.43 -7.73
CA ILE A 74 2.73 0.67 -7.34
C ILE A 74 3.64 -0.43 -7.87
N PHE A 75 3.23 -1.69 -7.76
CA PHE A 75 3.99 -2.81 -8.31
C PHE A 75 4.11 -2.73 -9.84
N ILE A 76 3.01 -2.37 -10.52
CA ILE A 76 3.03 -2.14 -11.97
C ILE A 76 3.97 -0.98 -12.32
N ASN A 77 3.94 0.12 -11.56
CA ASN A 77 4.82 1.25 -11.79
C ASN A 77 6.30 0.88 -11.60
N SER A 78 6.63 0.14 -10.53
CA SER A 78 7.98 -0.36 -10.29
C SER A 78 8.46 -1.27 -11.42
N TYR A 79 7.57 -2.11 -11.96
CA TYR A 79 7.87 -2.95 -13.12
C TYR A 79 8.09 -2.14 -14.41
N LEU A 80 7.36 -1.04 -14.59
CA LEU A 80 7.52 -0.18 -15.77
C LEU A 80 8.83 0.63 -15.75
N ILE A 81 9.37 0.93 -14.57
CA ILE A 81 10.63 1.67 -14.39
C ILE A 81 11.81 0.82 -14.89
N ASP A 82 11.91 -0.41 -14.42
CA ASP A 82 12.98 -1.34 -14.78
C ASP A 82 12.36 -2.58 -15.41
N TYR A 83 11.90 -2.42 -16.66
CA TYR A 83 11.23 -3.48 -17.42
C TYR A 83 12.20 -4.64 -17.68
N GLU A 84 12.21 -5.61 -16.77
CA GLU A 84 12.93 -6.86 -16.91
C GLU A 84 11.94 -8.03 -17.07
N PRO A 85 12.16 -8.94 -18.03
CA PRO A 85 11.29 -10.10 -18.18
C PRO A 85 11.38 -10.98 -16.92
N PHE A 86 10.24 -11.15 -16.23
CA PHE A 86 10.16 -12.02 -15.07
C PHE A 86 10.20 -13.49 -15.46
N SER A 87 10.94 -14.29 -14.67
CA SER A 87 10.71 -15.73 -14.65
C SER A 87 9.37 -16.04 -13.93
N LEU A 88 8.80 -17.22 -14.19
CA LEU A 88 7.61 -17.68 -13.46
C LEU A 88 7.84 -17.71 -11.93
N PHE A 89 9.06 -17.99 -11.49
CA PHE A 89 9.42 -18.02 -10.08
C PHE A 89 9.36 -16.61 -9.47
N ASP A 90 9.94 -15.61 -10.15
CA ASP A 90 9.94 -14.22 -9.69
C ASP A 90 8.52 -13.66 -9.60
N PHE A 91 7.67 -14.03 -10.55
CA PHE A 91 6.25 -13.65 -10.53
C PHE A 91 5.51 -14.22 -9.31
N VAL A 92 5.76 -15.49 -8.97
CA VAL A 92 5.18 -16.11 -7.76
C VAL A 92 5.69 -15.42 -6.49
N CYS A 93 7.00 -15.16 -6.40
CA CYS A 93 7.59 -14.41 -5.29
C CYS A 93 6.99 -13.00 -5.16
N MET A 94 6.77 -12.31 -6.28
CA MET A 94 6.14 -10.99 -6.30
C MET A 94 4.70 -11.06 -5.77
N LEU A 95 3.89 -12.04 -6.20
CA LEU A 95 2.52 -12.21 -5.70
C LEU A 95 2.48 -12.50 -4.19
N LEU A 96 3.40 -13.34 -3.68
CA LEU A 96 3.52 -13.59 -2.25
C LEU A 96 3.90 -12.31 -1.49
N LEU A 97 4.82 -11.53 -2.04
CA LEU A 97 5.24 -10.27 -1.44
C LEU A 97 4.09 -9.24 -1.43
N ILE A 98 3.33 -9.12 -2.52
CA ILE A 98 2.09 -8.31 -2.57
C ILE A 98 1.12 -8.77 -1.49
N ALA A 99 0.87 -10.07 -1.36
CA ALA A 99 -0.07 -10.60 -0.37
C ALA A 99 0.35 -10.26 1.06
N VAL A 100 1.63 -10.41 1.40
CA VAL A 100 2.19 -10.06 2.71
C VAL A 100 2.12 -8.55 2.95
N VAL A 101 2.60 -7.73 2.01
CA VAL A 101 2.57 -6.27 2.12
C VAL A 101 1.14 -5.75 2.23
N TYR A 102 0.22 -6.27 1.41
CA TYR A 102 -1.19 -5.94 1.49
C TYR A 102 -1.73 -6.23 2.90
N ARG A 103 -1.52 -7.46 3.36
CA ARG A 103 -2.09 -7.93 4.62
C ARG A 103 -1.62 -7.13 5.82
N PHE A 104 -0.31 -6.97 5.97
CA PHE A 104 0.28 -6.41 7.18
C PHE A 104 0.40 -4.89 7.09
N LEU A 105 0.81 -4.35 5.95
CA LEU A 105 1.13 -2.93 5.83
C LEU A 105 -0.06 -2.14 5.26
N PHE A 106 -0.67 -2.60 4.17
CA PHE A 106 -1.59 -1.77 3.40
C PHE A 106 -3.03 -1.76 3.92
N TRP A 107 -3.47 -2.91 4.42
CA TRP A 107 -4.87 -3.09 4.79
C TRP A 107 -5.23 -2.23 6.01
N GLY A 108 -6.28 -1.42 5.86
CA GLY A 108 -6.85 -0.53 6.88
C GLY A 108 -6.26 0.88 6.91
N ILE A 109 -5.33 1.20 6.00
CA ILE A 109 -4.73 2.55 5.91
C ILE A 109 -5.78 3.61 5.61
N THR A 110 -6.73 3.32 4.71
CA THR A 110 -7.76 4.29 4.30
C THR A 110 -8.65 4.66 5.48
N GLN A 111 -9.00 3.67 6.31
CA GLN A 111 -9.76 3.91 7.53
C GLN A 111 -8.95 4.68 8.58
N ALA A 112 -7.68 4.31 8.79
CA ALA A 112 -6.81 4.98 9.75
C ALA A 112 -6.63 6.48 9.40
N ILE A 113 -6.47 6.80 8.12
CA ILE A 113 -6.41 8.19 7.63
C ILE A 113 -7.77 8.88 7.77
N GLY A 114 -8.86 8.19 7.40
CA GLY A 114 -10.22 8.76 7.39
C GLY A 114 -10.75 9.09 8.78
N GLN A 115 -10.53 8.24 9.78
CA GLN A 115 -11.01 8.46 11.15
C GLN A 115 -10.39 9.71 11.79
N LYS A 116 -9.08 9.92 11.62
CA LYS A 116 -8.41 11.10 12.20
C LYS A 116 -8.75 12.41 11.48
N PHE A 117 -9.06 12.35 10.18
CA PHE A 117 -9.54 13.53 9.44
C PHE A 117 -10.94 13.95 9.90
N ASN A 118 -11.83 12.99 10.16
CA ASN A 118 -13.17 13.26 10.68
C ASN A 118 -13.16 13.60 12.18
N SER A 119 -12.19 13.15 12.97
CA SER A 119 -12.10 13.51 14.40
C SER A 119 -11.50 14.90 14.67
N LYS A 120 -10.94 15.55 13.65
CA LYS A 120 -10.34 16.90 13.73
C LYS A 120 -11.23 18.00 13.12
N MET A 121 -12.35 17.63 12.53
CA MET A 121 -13.37 18.53 11.98
C MET A 121 -14.53 18.67 12.97
#